data_AF-A0A099P5A9-F1
#
_entry.id   AF-A0A099P5A9-F1
#
_cell.length_a   1.000
_cell.length_b   1.000
_cell.length_c   1.000
_cell.angle_alpha   90.00
_cell.angle_beta   90.00
_cell.angle_gamma   90.00
#
_symmetry.space_group_name_H-M   'P 1'
#
loop_
_entity.id
_entity.type
_entity.pdbx_description
1 polymer ?
#
loop_
_entity_poly.entity_id
_entity_poly.type
_entity_poly.pdbx_seq_one_letter_code
_entity_poly.pdbx_strand_id
1 'polypeptide(L)'
;MIQGLDVSIELKSRVDMVLLGKHLSMYIVNNEVLPLTRLEILVGVSVIFNKYLSLGDFDSIFGVVDGDIEELQLWALYGLIMKCDEHATEKFVRMLTTLNFRKATKAVSIIFNPIPEMQDALREKKDVDEVSFNNGLDIGPQLLLAFKKEKPSLMMVRSKNKLAVSNLTIRAIWKQKILEFILSKKDELSSTQMDYIVPLILTFVPEEMYASHLESLLPKLIQIVQTCDDNRVILSVLKIVCNVIAEENGRVFMKGYVDTVMEICLTYALQNKDFTLKKQALKTLLGMCLFKTSLVVSFKKRVTKLCEVNLDDHHRDIRMLSVSVRQAWEDLGLDGM
;
A
#
# COMPACT_ATOMS: atom_id res chain seq x y z
N MET A 1 -12.52 15.98 -27.02
CA MET A 1 -11.84 17.27 -26.82
C MET A 1 -12.78 18.13 -25.98
N ILE A 2 -12.61 18.16 -24.65
CA ILE A 2 -13.43 19.01 -23.78
C ILE A 2 -12.62 20.29 -23.55
N GLN A 3 -12.88 21.29 -24.39
CA GLN A 3 -12.47 22.66 -24.14
C GLN A 3 -13.29 23.22 -22.97
N GLY A 4 -12.62 23.90 -22.05
CA GLY A 4 -13.28 24.84 -21.12
C GLY A 4 -13.72 24.29 -19.77
N LEU A 5 -12.77 23.92 -18.90
CA LEU A 5 -12.98 23.97 -17.45
C LEU A 5 -11.73 24.59 -16.79
N ASP A 6 -11.42 25.82 -17.17
CA ASP A 6 -10.58 26.69 -16.32
C ASP A 6 -11.50 27.33 -15.28
N VAL A 7 -11.77 26.58 -14.21
CA VAL A 7 -12.42 27.11 -13.01
C VAL A 7 -11.43 26.91 -11.87
N SER A 8 -10.25 27.50 -12.03
CA SER A 8 -9.32 27.79 -10.94
C SER A 8 -9.89 28.90 -10.06
N ILE A 9 -11.07 28.72 -9.47
CA ILE A 9 -11.52 29.63 -8.41
C ILE A 9 -10.57 29.44 -7.24
N GLU A 10 -9.74 30.44 -7.00
CA GLU A 10 -8.82 30.51 -5.87
C GLU A 10 -9.63 30.73 -4.59
N LEU A 11 -10.21 29.63 -4.07
CA LEU A 11 -11.07 29.63 -2.88
C LEU A 11 -10.39 30.24 -1.65
N LYS A 12 -9.06 30.25 -1.59
CA LYS A 12 -8.27 30.86 -0.50
C LYS A 12 -8.53 32.36 -0.33
N SER A 13 -8.97 33.05 -1.39
CA SER A 13 -9.35 34.48 -1.34
C SER A 13 -10.75 34.73 -0.77
N ARG A 14 -11.57 33.68 -0.60
CA ARG A 14 -12.99 33.79 -0.22
C ARG A 14 -13.36 32.98 1.02
N VAL A 15 -12.55 32.00 1.38
CA VAL A 15 -12.79 31.06 2.46
C VAL A 15 -11.53 30.96 3.28
N ASP A 16 -11.65 31.18 4.60
CA ASP A 16 -10.60 30.83 5.54
C ASP A 16 -10.50 29.30 5.61
N MET A 17 -9.49 28.78 4.90
CA MET A 17 -9.25 27.34 4.80
C MET A 17 -8.80 26.72 6.11
N VAL A 18 -8.19 27.51 7.01
CA VAL A 18 -7.80 27.07 8.35
C VAL A 18 -9.05 26.89 9.21
N LEU A 19 -9.96 27.87 9.18
CA LEU A 19 -11.23 27.79 9.87
C LEU A 19 -12.12 26.64 9.33
N LEU A 20 -12.15 26.45 8.01
CA LEU A 20 -12.84 25.32 7.40
C LEU A 20 -12.26 23.97 7.87
N GLY A 21 -10.92 23.84 7.90
CA GLY A 21 -10.24 22.66 8.43
C GLY A 21 -10.61 22.38 9.90
N LYS A 22 -10.67 23.42 10.74
CA LYS A 22 -11.11 23.29 12.14
C LYS A 22 -12.56 22.83 12.25
N HIS A 23 -13.47 23.39 11.45
CA HIS A 23 -14.88 22.97 11.45
C HIS A 23 -15.08 21.52 10.99
N LEU A 24 -14.42 21.10 9.92
CA LEU A 24 -14.46 19.70 9.45
C LEU A 24 -13.90 18.74 10.51
N SER A 25 -12.91 19.19 11.28
CA SER A 25 -12.33 18.40 12.38
C SER A 25 -13.31 18.26 13.54
N MET A 26 -13.94 19.36 13.97
CA MET A 26 -14.98 19.33 15.01
C MET A 26 -16.15 18.44 14.65
N TYR A 27 -16.55 18.40 13.38
CA TYR A 27 -17.65 17.55 12.93
C TYR A 27 -17.39 16.06 13.20
N ILE A 28 -16.22 15.56 12.81
CA ILE A 28 -15.86 14.15 13.00
C ILE A 28 -15.78 13.80 14.49
N VAL A 29 -15.32 14.74 15.31
CA VAL A 29 -15.22 14.56 16.77
C VAL A 29 -16.60 14.57 17.44
N ASN A 30 -17.48 15.49 17.03
CA ASN A 30 -18.78 15.70 17.65
C ASN A 30 -19.89 14.82 17.05
N ASN A 31 -19.60 14.09 15.97
CA ASN A 31 -20.54 13.22 15.27
C ASN A 31 -21.85 13.94 14.91
N GLU A 32 -21.75 15.21 14.54
CA GLU A 32 -22.89 16.04 14.14
C GLU A 32 -23.54 15.47 12.86
N VAL A 33 -24.78 15.85 12.55
CA VAL A 33 -25.49 15.36 11.35
C VAL A 33 -25.31 16.36 10.21
N LEU A 34 -24.35 16.12 9.32
CA LEU A 34 -24.26 16.80 8.02
C LEU A 34 -24.85 15.91 6.92
N PRO A 35 -25.25 16.48 5.78
CA PRO A 35 -25.55 15.72 4.57
C PRO A 35 -24.29 15.14 3.89
N LEU A 36 -23.20 14.96 4.64
CA LEU A 36 -21.90 14.48 4.17
C LEU A 36 -21.49 13.24 4.96
N THR A 37 -20.99 12.24 4.24
CA THR A 37 -20.41 11.03 4.83
C THR A 37 -19.05 11.33 5.47
N ARG A 38 -18.64 10.50 6.44
CA ARG A 38 -17.31 10.61 7.06
C ARG A 38 -16.20 10.56 6.02
N LEU A 39 -16.30 9.69 5.02
CA LEU A 39 -15.30 9.59 3.96
C LEU A 39 -15.23 10.88 3.14
N GLU A 40 -16.36 11.46 2.74
CA GLU A 40 -16.36 12.71 1.97
C GLU A 40 -15.63 13.84 2.71
N ILE A 41 -15.75 13.88 4.03
CA ILE A 41 -15.04 14.85 4.87
C ILE A 41 -13.54 14.57 4.89
N LEU A 42 -13.14 13.31 5.11
CA LEU A 42 -11.73 12.90 5.13
C LEU A 42 -11.03 13.20 3.80
N VAL A 43 -11.65 12.85 2.67
CA VAL A 43 -11.09 13.17 1.36
C VAL A 43 -11.10 14.68 1.10
N GLY A 44 -12.16 15.39 1.51
CA GLY A 44 -12.24 16.85 1.44
C GLY A 44 -11.09 17.55 2.16
N VAL A 45 -10.74 17.08 3.36
CA VAL A 45 -9.57 17.57 4.12
C VAL A 45 -8.28 17.36 3.33
N SER A 46 -8.09 16.17 2.75
CA SER A 46 -6.91 15.90 1.90
C SER A 46 -6.80 16.85 0.71
N VAL A 47 -7.91 17.19 0.05
CA VAL A 47 -7.94 18.17 -1.06
C VAL A 47 -7.54 19.56 -0.59
N ILE A 48 -8.10 20.00 0.54
CA ILE A 48 -7.82 21.33 1.11
C ILE A 48 -6.32 21.45 1.43
N PHE A 49 -5.75 20.41 2.04
CA PHE A 49 -4.31 20.36 2.33
C PHE A 49 -3.43 20.26 1.09
N ASN A 50 -3.85 19.49 0.08
CA ASN A 50 -3.10 19.41 -1.16
C ASN A 50 -3.05 20.78 -1.86
N LYS A 51 -4.19 21.47 -1.96
CA LYS A 51 -4.35 22.63 -2.84
C LYS A 51 -4.12 23.98 -2.16
N TYR A 52 -4.49 24.14 -0.89
CA TYR A 52 -4.59 25.46 -0.25
C TYR A 52 -3.75 25.63 1.00
N LEU A 53 -3.49 24.54 1.74
CA LEU A 53 -2.79 24.59 3.02
C LEU A 53 -1.37 24.03 2.96
N SER A 54 -0.60 24.38 3.98
CA SER A 54 0.78 23.98 4.24
C SER A 54 0.89 23.17 5.53
N LEU A 55 2.07 22.66 5.84
CA LEU A 55 2.31 22.03 7.14
C LEU A 55 2.21 23.03 8.32
N GLY A 56 2.51 24.32 8.12
CA GLY A 56 2.30 25.32 9.17
C GLY A 56 0.82 25.45 9.57
N ASP A 57 -0.08 25.33 8.58
CA ASP A 57 -1.52 25.32 8.82
C ASP A 57 -1.97 24.03 9.52
N PHE A 58 -1.33 22.89 9.20
CA PHE A 58 -1.60 21.61 9.85
C PHE A 58 -1.48 21.72 11.38
N ASP A 59 -0.38 22.28 11.86
CA ASP A 59 -0.12 22.41 13.30
C ASP A 59 -1.11 23.36 13.99
N SER A 60 -1.57 24.39 13.26
CA SER A 60 -2.59 25.32 13.76
C SER A 60 -3.99 24.72 13.86
N ILE A 61 -4.30 23.71 13.05
CA ILE A 61 -5.61 23.05 12.96
C ILE A 61 -5.67 21.87 13.94
N PHE A 62 -4.58 21.10 14.03
CA PHE A 62 -4.54 19.85 14.77
C PHE A 62 -3.64 19.87 16.02
N GLY A 63 -3.16 21.05 16.43
CA GLY A 63 -2.26 21.23 17.56
C GLY A 63 -2.82 20.66 18.87
N VAL A 64 -2.22 19.53 19.28
CA VAL A 64 -2.43 18.75 20.52
C VAL A 64 -3.84 18.21 20.72
N VAL A 65 -4.19 17.11 20.05
CA VAL A 65 -5.40 16.35 20.42
C VAL A 65 -5.26 14.85 20.14
N ASP A 66 -5.71 14.03 21.10
CA ASP A 66 -5.82 12.56 21.01
C ASP A 66 -7.18 12.11 20.43
N GLY A 67 -7.21 10.97 19.75
CA GLY A 67 -8.46 10.28 19.35
C GLY A 67 -8.75 10.28 17.83
N ASP A 68 -10.02 10.42 17.43
CA ASP A 68 -10.49 10.42 16.02
C ASP A 68 -9.82 11.48 15.12
N ILE A 69 -9.14 12.44 15.74
CA ILE A 69 -8.31 13.46 15.11
C ILE A 69 -7.08 12.84 14.43
N GLU A 70 -6.59 11.68 14.87
CA GLU A 70 -5.47 10.98 14.23
C GLU A 70 -5.78 10.57 12.77
N GLU A 71 -7.00 10.12 12.49
CA GLU A 71 -7.39 9.74 11.12
C GLU A 71 -7.50 10.98 10.23
N LEU A 72 -8.07 12.06 10.74
CA LEU A 72 -8.10 13.36 10.06
C LEU A 72 -6.70 13.90 9.76
N GLN A 73 -5.80 13.84 10.74
CA GLN A 73 -4.39 14.20 10.58
C GLN A 73 -3.72 13.39 9.47
N LEU A 74 -3.98 12.07 9.39
CA LEU A 74 -3.46 11.22 8.32
C LEU A 74 -3.96 11.65 6.93
N TRP A 75 -5.24 11.99 6.78
CA TRP A 75 -5.79 12.45 5.50
C TRP A 75 -5.30 13.85 5.11
N ALA A 76 -5.09 14.73 6.08
CA ALA A 76 -4.44 16.03 5.86
C ALA A 76 -2.98 15.86 5.41
N LEU A 77 -2.21 15.02 6.10
CA LEU A 77 -0.83 14.66 5.71
C LEU A 77 -0.80 14.04 4.31
N TYR A 78 -1.76 13.17 3.97
CA TYR A 78 -1.84 12.58 2.64
C TYR A 78 -1.91 13.64 1.54
N GLY A 79 -2.71 14.69 1.75
CA GLY A 79 -2.81 15.83 0.83
C GLY A 79 -1.46 16.51 0.60
N LEU A 80 -0.70 16.74 1.67
CA LEU A 80 0.63 17.36 1.62
C LEU A 80 1.70 16.44 1.00
N ILE A 81 1.68 15.16 1.36
CA ILE A 81 2.62 14.14 0.85
C ILE A 81 2.48 13.99 -0.67
N MET A 82 1.25 13.98 -1.20
CA MET A 82 1.03 13.85 -2.64
C MET A 82 1.72 14.94 -3.48
N LYS A 83 1.95 16.14 -2.92
CA LYS A 83 2.71 17.22 -3.58
C LYS A 83 4.22 17.21 -3.27
N CYS A 84 4.72 16.15 -2.63
CA CYS A 84 6.08 15.98 -2.11
C CYS A 84 6.50 17.06 -1.12
N ASP A 85 5.63 17.42 -0.18
CA ASP A 85 6.03 18.22 0.98
C ASP A 85 6.98 17.37 1.88
N GLU A 86 8.23 17.81 1.99
CA GLU A 86 9.29 17.08 2.72
C GLU A 86 9.01 17.03 4.22
N HIS A 87 8.56 18.13 4.80
CA HIS A 87 8.25 18.20 6.22
C HIS A 87 7.00 17.37 6.57
N ALA A 88 6.01 17.32 5.68
CA ALA A 88 4.86 16.42 5.86
C ALA A 88 5.26 14.95 5.77
N THR A 89 6.20 14.62 4.88
CA THR A 89 6.78 13.27 4.76
C THR A 89 7.49 12.87 6.04
N GLU A 90 8.37 13.75 6.55
CA GLU A 90 9.05 13.56 7.83
C GLU A 90 8.05 13.38 8.98
N LYS A 91 7.05 14.26 9.06
CA LYS A 91 6.03 14.21 10.13
C LYS A 91 5.26 12.90 10.11
N PHE A 92 4.86 12.43 8.93
CA PHE A 92 4.19 11.14 8.77
C PHE A 92 5.09 9.98 9.23
N VAL A 93 6.35 9.92 8.78
CA VAL A 93 7.26 8.84 9.17
C VAL A 93 7.54 8.86 10.67
N ARG A 94 7.76 10.03 11.26
CA ARG A 94 7.92 10.16 12.72
C ARG A 94 6.67 9.72 13.47
N MET A 95 5.48 10.03 12.97
CA MET A 95 4.22 9.56 13.56
C MET A 95 4.11 8.02 13.52
N LEU A 96 4.62 7.36 12.48
CA LEU A 96 4.65 5.88 12.45
C LEU A 96 5.49 5.26 13.57
N THR A 97 6.46 5.99 14.13
CA THR A 97 7.28 5.52 15.26
C THR A 97 6.59 5.64 16.61
N THR A 98 5.60 6.54 16.73
CA THR A 98 4.93 6.84 18.01
C THR A 98 3.56 6.17 18.14
N LEU A 99 2.89 5.90 17.02
CA LEU A 99 1.64 5.15 16.99
C LEU A 99 1.86 3.72 17.50
N ASN A 100 0.82 3.04 17.99
CA ASN A 100 0.92 1.58 18.16
C ASN A 100 0.86 0.87 16.81
N PHE A 101 1.32 -0.39 16.76
CA PHE A 101 1.41 -1.17 15.53
C PHE A 101 0.10 -1.25 14.72
N ARG A 102 -1.06 -1.40 15.38
CA ARG A 102 -2.38 -1.43 14.72
C ARG A 102 -2.69 -0.10 14.03
N LYS A 103 -2.47 1.02 14.73
CA LYS A 103 -2.68 2.37 14.19
C LYS A 103 -1.68 2.68 13.07
N ALA A 104 -0.40 2.33 13.24
CA ALA A 104 0.62 2.50 12.22
C ALA A 104 0.29 1.72 10.93
N THR A 105 -0.21 0.49 11.06
CA THR A 105 -0.67 -0.29 9.89
C THR A 105 -1.85 0.37 9.18
N LYS A 106 -2.81 0.93 9.94
CA LYS A 106 -3.93 1.70 9.36
C LYS A 106 -3.44 2.96 8.65
N ALA A 107 -2.46 3.66 9.23
CA ALA A 107 -1.83 4.83 8.65
C ALA A 107 -1.15 4.51 7.31
N VAL A 108 -0.36 3.43 7.24
CA VAL A 108 0.23 2.95 5.99
C VAL A 108 -0.86 2.63 4.96
N SER A 109 -1.94 1.95 5.37
CA SER A 109 -3.08 1.69 4.49
C SER A 109 -3.70 2.97 3.94
N ILE A 110 -3.95 4.00 4.77
CA ILE A 110 -4.56 5.26 4.31
C ILE A 110 -3.66 5.96 3.28
N ILE A 111 -2.36 6.01 3.53
CA ILE A 111 -1.41 6.72 2.65
C ILE A 111 -1.14 5.94 1.36
N PHE A 112 -0.97 4.62 1.44
CA PHE A 112 -0.45 3.83 0.32
C PHE A 112 -1.51 3.01 -0.44
N ASN A 113 -2.64 2.65 0.18
CA ASN A 113 -3.69 1.95 -0.55
C ASN A 113 -4.44 2.93 -1.48
N PRO A 114 -4.80 2.49 -2.69
CA PRO A 114 -5.89 3.11 -3.41
C PRO A 114 -7.15 3.03 -2.54
N ILE A 115 -7.94 4.10 -2.46
CA ILE A 115 -9.16 4.16 -1.66
C ILE A 115 -10.06 2.95 -2.04
N PRO A 116 -10.31 1.98 -1.13
CA PRO A 116 -10.84 0.65 -1.46
C PRO A 116 -12.18 0.64 -2.20
N GLU A 117 -13.05 1.61 -1.89
CA GLU A 117 -14.38 1.75 -2.50
C GLU A 117 -14.32 2.03 -4.02
N MET A 118 -13.16 2.42 -4.56
CA MET A 118 -12.95 2.51 -6.00
C MET A 118 -12.57 1.18 -6.66
N GLN A 119 -11.96 0.22 -5.96
CA GLN A 119 -11.60 -1.06 -6.58
C GLN A 119 -12.81 -1.96 -6.82
N ASP A 120 -13.80 -1.94 -5.92
CA ASP A 120 -15.04 -2.71 -6.11
C ASP A 120 -15.90 -2.09 -7.23
N ALA A 121 -15.99 -0.75 -7.29
CA ALA A 121 -16.64 -0.05 -8.40
C ALA A 121 -15.96 -0.26 -9.76
N LEU A 122 -14.63 -0.43 -9.79
CA LEU A 122 -13.84 -0.70 -11.00
C LEU A 122 -13.83 -2.18 -11.41
N ARG A 123 -14.06 -3.11 -10.46
CA ARG A 123 -14.12 -4.56 -10.74
C ARG A 123 -15.48 -5.01 -11.25
N GLU A 124 -16.57 -4.37 -10.83
CA GLU A 124 -17.93 -4.76 -11.23
C GLU A 124 -18.38 -4.23 -12.60
N LYS A 125 -17.64 -3.31 -13.23
CA LYS A 125 -18.07 -2.65 -14.48
C LYS A 125 -17.00 -2.74 -15.57
N LYS A 126 -17.12 -3.78 -16.41
CA LYS A 126 -16.20 -4.04 -17.53
C LYS A 126 -16.34 -3.09 -18.72
N ASP A 127 -17.39 -2.27 -18.81
CA ASP A 127 -17.58 -1.31 -19.91
C ASP A 127 -18.34 -0.07 -19.43
N VAL A 128 -17.70 0.78 -18.62
CA VAL A 128 -18.36 2.02 -18.17
C VAL A 128 -17.36 3.18 -18.18
N ASP A 129 -17.49 4.04 -19.18
CA ASP A 129 -16.74 5.31 -19.28
C ASP A 129 -17.17 6.34 -18.21
N GLU A 130 -18.27 6.13 -17.49
CA GLU A 130 -18.76 7.04 -16.44
C GLU A 130 -19.50 6.29 -15.33
N VAL A 131 -18.91 6.23 -14.12
CA VAL A 131 -19.69 5.84 -12.93
C VAL A 131 -20.56 7.02 -12.54
N SER A 132 -21.75 7.08 -13.12
CA SER A 132 -22.85 7.97 -12.69
C SER A 132 -23.45 7.42 -11.40
N PHE A 133 -23.12 8.01 -10.26
CA PHE A 133 -23.97 7.94 -9.07
C PHE A 133 -25.11 8.96 -9.25
N ASN A 134 -26.21 8.55 -9.89
CA ASN A 134 -27.45 9.32 -9.91
C ASN A 134 -28.44 8.65 -8.95
N ASN A 135 -28.35 9.01 -7.68
CA ASN A 135 -29.36 8.63 -6.68
C ASN A 135 -30.46 9.68 -6.52
N GLY A 136 -30.89 10.32 -7.62
CA GLY A 136 -32.19 11.02 -7.69
C GLY A 136 -32.49 12.01 -6.55
N LEU A 137 -31.48 12.69 -5.99
CA LEU A 137 -31.65 13.65 -4.93
C LEU A 137 -31.10 15.00 -5.41
N ASP A 138 -32.01 15.93 -5.68
CA ASP A 138 -31.72 17.34 -5.49
C ASP A 138 -31.19 17.50 -4.06
N ILE A 139 -30.03 18.16 -3.91
CA ILE A 139 -29.40 18.74 -2.71
C ILE A 139 -27.91 18.37 -2.62
N GLY A 140 -27.06 19.39 -2.51
CA GLY A 140 -25.71 19.31 -1.95
C GLY A 140 -24.56 19.01 -2.92
N PRO A 141 -23.34 19.54 -2.66
CA PRO A 141 -22.17 19.15 -3.41
C PRO A 141 -21.82 17.69 -3.15
N GLN A 142 -21.78 16.84 -4.19
CA GLN A 142 -21.39 15.42 -4.11
C GLN A 142 -19.93 15.27 -4.53
N LEU A 143 -19.12 14.59 -3.73
CA LEU A 143 -17.73 14.30 -4.07
C LEU A 143 -17.70 13.10 -5.05
N LEU A 144 -17.31 13.33 -6.30
CA LEU A 144 -17.13 12.27 -7.30
C LEU A 144 -15.63 12.00 -7.47
N LEU A 145 -15.17 10.85 -6.98
CA LEU A 145 -13.81 10.37 -7.19
C LEU A 145 -13.73 9.71 -8.58
N ALA A 146 -13.19 10.41 -9.56
CA ALA A 146 -12.95 9.87 -10.90
C ALA A 146 -11.45 9.72 -11.16
N PHE A 147 -10.88 8.54 -10.85
CA PHE A 147 -9.58 8.15 -11.38
C PHE A 147 -9.78 7.59 -12.78
N LYS A 148 -9.70 8.45 -13.81
CA LYS A 148 -9.53 7.95 -15.18
C LYS A 148 -8.15 7.31 -15.25
N LYS A 149 -8.09 6.08 -15.78
CA LYS A 149 -6.89 5.21 -15.93
C LYS A 149 -5.64 5.91 -16.51
N GLU A 150 -5.79 7.09 -17.10
CA GLU A 150 -4.76 7.87 -17.79
C GLU A 150 -4.36 9.18 -17.08
N LYS A 151 -5.08 9.61 -16.03
CA LYS A 151 -4.77 10.87 -15.29
C LYS A 151 -4.98 10.68 -13.78
N PRO A 152 -3.93 10.32 -13.02
CA PRO A 152 -4.02 9.98 -11.61
C PRO A 152 -4.26 11.16 -10.65
N SER A 153 -4.64 12.35 -11.14
CA SER A 153 -4.57 13.63 -10.40
C SER A 153 -5.89 14.41 -10.31
N LEU A 154 -7.02 13.78 -10.63
CA LEU A 154 -8.32 14.46 -10.73
C LEU A 154 -9.24 14.06 -9.59
N MET A 155 -9.74 15.06 -8.87
CA MET A 155 -10.81 14.89 -7.90
C MET A 155 -11.95 15.85 -8.25
N MET A 156 -13.16 15.31 -8.40
CA MET A 156 -14.31 16.08 -8.86
C MET A 156 -15.27 16.33 -7.68
N VAL A 157 -15.71 17.57 -7.56
CA VAL A 157 -16.78 17.95 -6.64
C VAL A 157 -17.96 18.38 -7.52
N ARG A 158 -19.04 17.60 -7.54
CA ARG A 158 -20.28 17.98 -8.20
C ARG A 158 -20.98 19.01 -7.33
N SER A 159 -21.38 20.15 -7.86
CA SER A 159 -22.26 21.12 -7.19
C SER A 159 -23.37 21.54 -8.15
N LYS A 160 -24.63 21.30 -7.79
CA LYS A 160 -25.83 21.73 -8.55
C LYS A 160 -25.70 21.49 -10.07
N ASN A 161 -25.37 20.26 -10.47
CA ASN A 161 -25.16 19.82 -11.86
C ASN A 161 -23.93 20.37 -12.60
N LYS A 162 -23.01 21.06 -11.93
CA LYS A 162 -21.69 21.41 -12.47
C LYS A 162 -20.61 20.57 -11.81
N LEU A 163 -19.72 19.99 -12.62
CA LEU A 163 -18.53 19.29 -12.16
C LEU A 163 -17.44 20.34 -11.91
N ALA A 164 -17.12 20.62 -10.64
CA ALA A 164 -15.92 21.36 -10.29
C ALA A 164 -14.75 20.37 -10.23
N VAL A 165 -13.87 20.44 -11.23
CA VAL A 165 -12.63 19.67 -11.25
C VAL A 165 -11.62 20.41 -10.39
N SER A 166 -11.15 19.79 -9.29
CA SER A 166 -10.01 20.32 -8.57
C SER A 166 -8.74 19.65 -9.10
N ASN A 167 -7.88 20.44 -9.75
CA ASN A 167 -6.53 19.97 -10.10
C ASN A 167 -5.74 19.79 -8.80
N LEU A 168 -5.50 18.53 -8.42
CA LEU A 168 -4.59 18.20 -7.34
C LEU A 168 -3.16 18.24 -7.85
N THR A 169 -2.24 18.71 -7.02
CA THR A 169 -0.81 18.56 -7.27
C THR A 169 -0.39 17.19 -6.76
N ILE A 170 -0.27 16.23 -7.68
CA ILE A 170 0.23 14.88 -7.37
C ILE A 170 1.53 14.65 -8.14
N ARG A 171 2.63 14.52 -7.41
CA ARG A 171 3.96 14.27 -7.99
C ARG A 171 4.25 12.77 -7.97
N ALA A 172 4.60 12.19 -9.12
CA ALA A 172 4.77 10.73 -9.25
C ALA A 172 5.70 10.07 -8.21
N ILE A 173 6.69 10.82 -7.70
CA ILE A 173 7.73 10.33 -6.78
C ILE A 173 7.35 10.40 -5.28
N TRP A 174 6.11 10.73 -4.91
CA TRP A 174 5.77 10.93 -3.49
C TRP A 174 5.99 9.68 -2.63
N LYS A 175 5.73 8.48 -3.16
CA LYS A 175 6.01 7.20 -2.47
C LYS A 175 7.51 6.98 -2.29
N GLN A 176 8.28 7.29 -3.32
CA GLN A 176 9.73 7.21 -3.30
C GLN A 176 10.31 8.16 -2.23
N LYS A 177 9.75 9.36 -2.07
CA LYS A 177 10.19 10.31 -1.04
C LYS A 177 9.99 9.79 0.39
N ILE A 178 8.88 9.11 0.66
CA ILE A 178 8.67 8.44 1.96
C ILE A 178 9.74 7.38 2.19
N LEU A 179 10.00 6.55 1.17
CA LEU A 179 10.99 5.48 1.27
C LEU A 179 12.42 6.02 1.44
N GLU A 180 12.82 7.01 0.66
CA GLU A 180 14.11 7.70 0.78
C GLU A 180 14.32 8.26 2.19
N PHE A 181 13.28 8.87 2.78
CA PHE A 181 13.35 9.37 4.15
C PHE A 181 13.56 8.24 5.17
N ILE A 182 12.77 7.15 5.06
CA ILE A 182 12.91 5.98 5.95
C ILE A 182 14.31 5.37 5.85
N LEU A 183 14.81 5.18 4.63
CA LEU A 183 16.09 4.53 4.40
C LEU A 183 17.29 5.43 4.79
N SER A 184 17.20 6.74 4.55
CA SER A 184 18.24 7.70 4.96
C SER A 184 18.30 7.92 6.46
N LYS A 185 17.20 7.70 7.18
CA LYS A 185 17.10 7.84 8.63
C LYS A 185 16.99 6.51 9.38
N LYS A 186 17.43 5.39 8.77
CA LYS A 186 17.23 4.04 9.32
C LYS A 186 17.71 3.90 10.78
N ASP A 187 18.86 4.51 11.09
CA ASP A 187 19.49 4.37 12.41
C ASP A 187 18.73 5.19 13.47
N GLU A 188 18.21 6.37 13.07
CA GLU A 188 17.37 7.21 13.92
C GLU A 188 15.97 6.62 14.16
N LEU A 189 15.43 5.92 13.16
CA LEU A 189 14.09 5.31 13.18
C LEU A 189 14.11 3.85 13.68
N SER A 190 15.28 3.32 14.02
CA SER A 190 15.49 1.92 14.37
C SER A 190 14.64 1.53 15.58
N SER A 191 13.59 0.74 15.33
CA SER A 191 12.72 0.17 16.35
C SER A 191 12.06 -1.09 15.81
N THR A 192 11.72 -2.03 16.69
CA THR A 192 11.00 -3.26 16.33
C THR A 192 9.70 -2.96 15.59
N GLN A 193 9.06 -1.83 15.91
CA GLN A 193 7.87 -1.40 15.20
C GLN A 193 8.18 -0.99 13.76
N MET A 194 9.18 -0.15 13.54
CA MET A 194 9.59 0.23 12.19
C MET A 194 10.06 -0.97 11.37
N ASP A 195 10.73 -1.93 12.01
CA ASP A 195 11.09 -3.20 11.36
C ASP A 195 9.87 -3.91 10.77
N TYR A 196 8.72 -3.86 11.43
CA TYR A 196 7.48 -4.49 10.94
C TYR A 196 6.68 -3.60 9.96
N ILE A 197 6.80 -2.27 10.07
CA ILE A 197 6.11 -1.32 9.20
C ILE A 197 6.79 -1.19 7.83
N VAL A 198 8.12 -1.23 7.78
CA VAL A 198 8.89 -1.12 6.53
C VAL A 198 8.47 -2.16 5.48
N PRO A 199 8.35 -3.48 5.80
CA PRO A 199 7.85 -4.48 4.86
C PRO A 199 6.47 -4.13 4.30
N LEU A 200 5.56 -3.58 5.12
CA LEU A 200 4.23 -3.19 4.64
C LEU A 200 4.33 -2.08 3.60
N ILE A 201 5.15 -1.05 3.86
CA ILE A 201 5.38 0.07 2.92
C ILE A 201 6.02 -0.43 1.63
N LEU A 202 7.01 -1.32 1.72
CA LEU A 202 7.72 -1.87 0.57
C LEU A 202 6.81 -2.60 -0.42
N THR A 203 5.67 -3.16 0.03
CA THR A 203 4.70 -3.78 -0.88
C THR A 203 3.96 -2.81 -1.80
N PHE A 204 4.04 -1.51 -1.53
CA PHE A 204 3.36 -0.46 -2.30
C PHE A 204 4.29 0.32 -3.23
N VAL A 205 5.58 -0.02 -3.24
CA VAL A 205 6.61 0.58 -4.08
C VAL A 205 7.24 -0.48 -4.99
N PRO A 206 7.56 -0.15 -6.25
CA PRO A 206 8.30 -1.03 -7.13
C PRO A 206 9.69 -1.38 -6.56
N GLU A 207 10.21 -2.58 -6.86
CA GLU A 207 11.51 -3.07 -6.37
C GLU A 207 12.67 -2.16 -6.77
N GLU A 208 12.59 -1.58 -7.97
CA GLU A 208 13.59 -0.68 -8.53
C GLU A 208 13.86 0.53 -7.62
N MET A 209 12.90 0.91 -6.76
CA MET A 209 13.04 2.02 -5.81
C MET A 209 13.88 1.67 -4.58
N TYR A 210 14.06 0.38 -4.24
CA TYR A 210 14.84 -0.07 -3.10
C TYR A 210 15.92 -1.11 -3.45
N ALA A 211 16.11 -1.40 -4.73
CA ALA A 211 17.10 -2.36 -5.22
C ALA A 211 18.51 -2.08 -4.69
N SER A 212 18.93 -0.80 -4.65
CA SER A 212 20.23 -0.37 -4.12
C SER A 212 20.41 -0.60 -2.61
N HIS A 213 19.33 -0.90 -1.89
CA HIS A 213 19.33 -1.13 -0.45
C HIS A 213 19.10 -2.60 -0.08
N LEU A 214 18.87 -3.48 -1.06
CA LEU A 214 18.52 -4.89 -0.83
C LEU A 214 19.55 -5.62 0.03
N GLU A 215 20.84 -5.41 -0.19
CA GLU A 215 21.90 -6.03 0.60
C GLU A 215 21.75 -5.77 2.10
N SER A 216 21.32 -4.56 2.47
CA SER A 216 21.07 -4.17 3.86
C SER A 216 19.67 -4.58 4.37
N LEU A 217 18.67 -4.63 3.49
CA LEU A 217 17.28 -4.90 3.85
C LEU A 217 16.99 -6.39 4.01
N LEU A 218 17.49 -7.23 3.10
CA LEU A 218 17.19 -8.66 3.04
C LEU A 218 17.50 -9.44 4.33
N PRO A 219 18.66 -9.28 4.99
CA PRO A 219 18.93 -9.99 6.24
C PRO A 219 17.85 -9.74 7.28
N LYS A 220 17.42 -8.48 7.40
CA LYS A 220 16.41 -8.07 8.37
C LYS A 220 15.01 -8.54 7.99
N LEU A 221 14.65 -8.44 6.71
CA LEU A 221 13.38 -8.96 6.19
C LEU A 221 13.24 -10.46 6.48
N ILE A 222 14.27 -11.24 6.21
CA ILE A 222 14.25 -12.70 6.44
C ILE A 222 14.16 -13.00 7.93
N GLN A 223 14.89 -12.28 8.78
CA GLN A 223 14.78 -12.40 10.23
C GLN A 223 13.35 -12.13 10.72
N ILE A 224 12.67 -11.10 10.19
CA ILE A 224 11.29 -10.75 10.58
C ILE A 224 10.34 -11.94 10.36
N VAL A 225 10.48 -12.68 9.26
CA VAL A 225 9.61 -13.85 9.01
C VAL A 225 9.79 -14.95 10.06
N GLN A 226 10.97 -15.05 10.66
CA GLN A 226 11.26 -16.05 11.68
C GLN A 226 10.79 -15.62 13.08
N THR A 227 10.63 -14.33 13.33
CA THR A 227 10.35 -13.79 14.68
C THR A 227 9.00 -13.10 14.83
N CYS A 228 8.32 -12.78 13.72
CA CYS A 228 7.05 -12.06 13.72
C CYS A 228 5.87 -13.04 13.65
N ASP A 229 4.85 -12.80 14.47
CA ASP A 229 3.61 -13.59 14.46
C ASP A 229 2.48 -12.93 13.63
N ASP A 230 2.66 -11.69 13.14
CA ASP A 230 1.64 -11.01 12.33
C ASP A 230 1.69 -11.49 10.87
N ASN A 231 0.68 -12.27 10.49
CA ASN A 231 0.53 -12.82 9.14
C ASN A 231 0.63 -11.76 8.02
N ARG A 232 0.24 -10.50 8.25
CA ARG A 232 0.29 -9.45 7.22
C ARG A 232 1.72 -8.99 6.97
N VAL A 233 2.53 -8.92 8.02
CA VAL A 233 3.95 -8.59 7.92
C VAL A 233 4.68 -9.72 7.23
N ILE A 234 4.47 -10.96 7.67
CA ILE A 234 5.05 -12.16 7.03
C ILE A 234 4.69 -12.21 5.53
N LEU A 235 3.41 -12.00 5.20
CA LEU A 235 2.94 -12.01 3.82
C LEU A 235 3.64 -10.93 2.98
N SER A 236 3.84 -9.74 3.57
CA SER A 236 4.51 -8.63 2.91
C SER A 236 5.97 -8.95 2.62
N VAL A 237 6.67 -9.54 3.58
CA VAL A 237 8.05 -10.01 3.36
C VAL A 237 8.10 -11.10 2.28
N LEU A 238 7.23 -12.11 2.33
CA LEU A 238 7.23 -13.17 1.32
C LEU A 238 6.93 -12.66 -0.09
N LYS A 239 6.12 -11.60 -0.24
CA LYS A 239 5.92 -10.92 -1.52
C LYS A 239 7.20 -10.25 -2.01
N ILE A 240 7.88 -9.51 -1.13
CA ILE A 240 9.15 -8.85 -1.45
C ILE A 240 10.19 -9.89 -1.87
N VAL A 241 10.38 -10.95 -1.07
CA VAL A 241 11.30 -12.04 -1.37
C VAL A 241 10.98 -12.69 -2.71
N CYS A 242 9.71 -12.96 -3.00
CA CYS A 242 9.28 -13.53 -4.28
C CYS A 242 9.61 -12.63 -5.47
N ASN A 243 9.44 -11.31 -5.33
CA ASN A 243 9.79 -10.35 -6.37
C ASN A 243 11.31 -10.31 -6.60
N VAL A 244 12.08 -10.22 -5.53
CA VAL A 244 13.56 -10.21 -5.59
C VAL A 244 14.10 -11.48 -6.25
N ILE A 245 13.47 -12.65 -6.02
CA ILE A 245 13.88 -13.90 -6.66
C ILE A 245 13.59 -13.90 -8.18
N ALA A 246 12.54 -13.21 -8.62
CA ALA A 246 12.20 -13.12 -10.03
C ALA A 246 13.27 -12.36 -10.82
N GLU A 247 13.90 -11.36 -10.20
CA GLU A 247 14.94 -10.54 -10.80
C GLU A 247 16.33 -11.20 -10.75
N GLU A 248 17.11 -11.10 -11.84
CA GLU A 248 18.43 -11.73 -11.93
C GLU A 248 19.42 -11.20 -10.89
N ASN A 249 19.47 -9.88 -10.73
CA ASN A 249 20.31 -9.23 -9.73
C ASN A 249 19.83 -9.59 -8.30
N GLY A 250 18.53 -9.70 -8.10
CA GLY A 250 17.96 -10.09 -6.81
C GLY A 250 18.37 -11.51 -6.38
N ARG A 251 18.45 -12.46 -7.33
CA ARG A 251 18.97 -13.82 -7.05
C ARG A 251 20.42 -13.82 -6.56
N VAL A 252 21.25 -12.86 -6.98
CA VAL A 252 22.63 -12.74 -6.48
C VAL A 252 22.63 -12.46 -4.98
N PHE A 253 21.81 -11.51 -4.52
CA PHE A 253 21.68 -11.18 -3.09
C PHE A 253 21.03 -12.31 -2.28
N MET A 254 20.09 -13.03 -2.86
CA MET A 254 19.34 -14.09 -2.18
C MET A 254 20.12 -15.41 -2.05
N LYS A 255 21.27 -15.56 -2.70
CA LYS A 255 22.04 -16.82 -2.70
C LYS A 255 22.41 -17.31 -1.29
N GLY A 256 22.76 -16.39 -0.38
CA GLY A 256 23.10 -16.71 1.01
C GLY A 256 21.91 -17.13 1.87
N TYR A 257 20.68 -17.00 1.36
CA TYR A 257 19.45 -17.19 2.11
C TYR A 257 18.57 -18.31 1.55
N VAL A 258 19.02 -19.03 0.51
CA VAL A 258 18.25 -20.09 -0.15
C VAL A 258 17.70 -21.08 0.86
N ASP A 259 18.54 -21.64 1.72
CA ASP A 259 18.11 -22.64 2.70
C ASP A 259 17.05 -22.08 3.66
N THR A 260 17.27 -20.88 4.20
CA THR A 260 16.34 -20.24 5.14
C THR A 260 14.98 -19.96 4.47
N VAL A 261 14.99 -19.43 3.26
CA VAL A 261 13.76 -19.14 2.50
C VAL A 261 13.03 -20.42 2.12
N MET A 262 13.75 -21.48 1.75
CA MET A 262 13.16 -22.79 1.47
C MET A 262 12.44 -23.35 2.70
N GLU A 263 13.08 -23.34 3.88
CA GLU A 263 12.44 -23.81 5.12
C GLU A 263 11.19 -23.00 5.48
N ILE A 264 11.28 -21.68 5.38
CA ILE A 264 10.16 -20.76 5.60
C ILE A 264 8.99 -21.13 4.67
N CYS A 265 9.25 -21.24 3.37
CA CYS A 265 8.20 -21.49 2.38
C CYS A 265 7.60 -22.88 2.53
N LEU A 266 8.41 -23.91 2.79
CA LEU A 266 7.91 -25.26 3.07
C LEU A 266 6.99 -25.28 4.29
N THR A 267 7.37 -24.58 5.36
CA THR A 267 6.58 -24.49 6.59
C THR A 267 5.23 -23.83 6.34
N TYR A 268 5.22 -22.64 5.71
CA TYR A 268 3.97 -21.92 5.46
C TYR A 268 3.09 -22.56 4.38
N ALA A 269 3.67 -23.25 3.41
CA ALA A 269 2.91 -23.96 2.39
C ALA A 269 2.23 -25.23 2.93
N LEU A 270 2.80 -25.88 3.96
CA LEU A 270 2.28 -27.12 4.52
C LEU A 270 1.26 -26.88 5.64
N GLN A 271 1.62 -26.04 6.60
CA GLN A 271 0.95 -25.99 7.91
C GLN A 271 0.01 -24.80 8.07
N ASN A 272 0.08 -23.79 7.18
CA ASN A 272 -0.67 -22.57 7.38
C ASN A 272 -2.13 -22.70 6.96
N LYS A 273 -3.04 -22.24 7.83
CA LYS A 273 -4.48 -22.14 7.57
C LYS A 273 -4.84 -20.91 6.75
N ASP A 274 -3.99 -19.88 6.75
CA ASP A 274 -4.16 -18.68 5.95
C ASP A 274 -3.88 -18.98 4.47
N PHE A 275 -4.95 -18.97 3.67
CA PHE A 275 -4.90 -19.18 2.23
C PHE A 275 -3.91 -18.25 1.52
N THR A 276 -3.84 -16.98 1.93
CA THR A 276 -3.03 -15.96 1.25
C THR A 276 -1.55 -16.22 1.47
N LEU A 277 -1.17 -16.56 2.71
CA LEU A 277 0.19 -16.95 3.05
C LEU A 277 0.61 -18.26 2.39
N LYS A 278 -0.26 -19.28 2.43
CA LYS A 278 -0.01 -20.56 1.77
C LYS A 278 0.23 -20.36 0.27
N LYS A 279 -0.64 -19.58 -0.39
CA LYS A 279 -0.52 -19.25 -1.82
C LYS A 279 0.78 -18.50 -2.11
N GLN A 280 1.15 -17.53 -1.28
CA GLN A 280 2.38 -16.77 -1.49
C GLN A 280 3.62 -17.65 -1.29
N ALA A 281 3.64 -18.53 -0.27
CA ALA A 281 4.74 -19.46 -0.05
C ALA A 281 4.94 -20.41 -1.25
N LEU A 282 3.86 -20.93 -1.83
CA LEU A 282 3.93 -21.74 -3.06
C LEU A 282 4.45 -20.94 -4.27
N LYS A 283 4.07 -19.67 -4.42
CA LYS A 283 4.63 -18.81 -5.47
C LYS A 283 6.13 -18.61 -5.29
N THR A 284 6.57 -18.39 -4.04
CA THR A 284 7.99 -18.26 -3.75
C THR A 284 8.72 -19.56 -4.07
N LEU A 285 8.17 -20.74 -3.69
CA LEU A 285 8.74 -22.04 -4.06
C LEU A 285 8.86 -22.24 -5.58
N LEU A 286 7.89 -21.77 -6.37
CA LEU A 286 7.99 -21.79 -7.83
C LEU A 286 9.16 -20.91 -8.31
N GLY A 287 9.29 -19.70 -7.77
CA GLY A 287 10.40 -18.79 -8.08
C GLY A 287 11.77 -19.36 -7.70
N MET A 288 11.86 -20.19 -6.66
CA MET A 288 13.12 -20.82 -6.25
C MET A 288 13.71 -21.74 -7.33
N CYS A 289 12.91 -22.22 -8.30
CA CYS A 289 13.43 -22.96 -9.46
C CYS A 289 14.33 -22.12 -10.38
N LEU A 290 14.31 -20.79 -10.27
CA LEU A 290 15.15 -19.88 -11.05
C LEU A 290 16.61 -19.85 -10.57
N PHE A 291 16.92 -20.42 -9.40
CA PHE A 291 18.29 -20.56 -8.94
C PHE A 291 19.02 -21.70 -9.66
N LYS A 292 20.36 -21.63 -9.67
CA LYS A 292 21.19 -22.75 -10.15
C LYS A 292 20.78 -24.04 -9.44
N THR A 293 20.55 -25.11 -10.20
CA THR A 293 20.06 -26.41 -9.71
C THR A 293 20.86 -26.92 -8.50
N SER A 294 22.18 -26.73 -8.50
CA SER A 294 23.06 -27.13 -7.39
C SER A 294 22.70 -26.53 -6.03
N LEU A 295 22.00 -25.39 -6.00
CA LEU A 295 21.59 -24.70 -4.76
C LEU A 295 20.25 -25.20 -4.22
N VAL A 296 19.39 -25.75 -5.07
CA VAL A 296 17.99 -26.05 -4.71
C VAL A 296 17.63 -27.54 -4.81
N VAL A 297 18.43 -28.35 -5.51
CA VAL A 297 18.10 -29.76 -5.79
C VAL A 297 17.93 -30.62 -4.53
N SER A 298 18.62 -30.28 -3.43
CA SER A 298 18.47 -30.96 -2.13
C SER A 298 17.04 -30.90 -1.57
N PHE A 299 16.26 -29.89 -1.96
CA PHE A 299 14.89 -29.70 -1.52
C PHE A 299 13.86 -30.39 -2.41
N LYS A 300 14.23 -30.91 -3.59
CA LYS A 300 13.31 -31.46 -4.60
C LYS A 300 12.29 -32.42 -4.03
N LYS A 301 12.76 -33.46 -3.30
CA LYS A 301 11.88 -34.47 -2.67
C LYS A 301 10.90 -33.88 -1.66
N ARG A 302 11.31 -32.86 -0.90
CA ARG A 302 10.45 -32.23 0.11
C ARG A 302 9.38 -31.37 -0.55
N VAL A 303 9.74 -30.63 -1.60
CA VAL A 303 8.80 -29.79 -2.35
C VAL A 303 7.80 -30.64 -3.12
N THR A 304 8.22 -31.72 -3.78
CA THR A 304 7.29 -32.59 -4.53
C THR A 304 6.28 -33.28 -3.61
N LYS A 305 6.74 -33.80 -2.45
CA LYS A 305 5.86 -34.36 -1.42
C LYS A 305 4.91 -33.32 -0.81
N LEU A 306 5.38 -32.10 -0.57
CA LEU A 306 4.51 -30.98 -0.14
C LEU A 306 3.41 -30.72 -1.16
N CYS A 307 3.75 -30.70 -2.45
CA CYS A 307 2.78 -30.44 -3.51
C CYS A 307 1.71 -31.53 -3.57
N GLU A 308 2.08 -32.81 -3.41
CA GLU A 308 1.13 -33.93 -3.32
C GLU A 308 0.05 -33.70 -2.26
N VAL A 309 0.44 -33.25 -1.06
CA VAL A 309 -0.51 -32.91 0.00
C VAL A 309 -1.42 -31.75 -0.41
N ASN A 310 -0.87 -30.72 -1.05
CA ASN A 310 -1.64 -29.53 -1.44
C ASN A 310 -2.47 -29.72 -2.72
N LEU A 311 -2.31 -30.83 -3.46
CA LEU A 311 -3.19 -31.17 -4.59
C LEU A 311 -4.63 -31.48 -4.14
N ASP A 312 -4.80 -31.89 -2.88
CA ASP A 312 -6.10 -32.16 -2.27
C ASP A 312 -6.62 -30.96 -1.43
N ASP A 313 -5.95 -29.80 -1.46
CA ASP A 313 -6.38 -28.62 -0.72
C ASP A 313 -7.77 -28.15 -1.21
N HIS A 314 -8.66 -27.74 -0.31
CA HIS A 314 -10.00 -27.24 -0.64
C HIS A 314 -10.03 -26.06 -1.62
N HIS A 315 -8.99 -25.21 -1.65
CA HIS A 315 -8.92 -24.07 -2.55
C HIS A 315 -8.33 -24.44 -3.91
N ARG A 316 -9.10 -24.21 -4.98
CA ARG A 316 -8.68 -24.44 -6.38
C ARG A 316 -7.35 -23.76 -6.73
N ASP A 317 -7.14 -22.54 -6.27
CA ASP A 317 -5.92 -21.77 -6.53
C ASP A 317 -4.67 -22.45 -5.95
N ILE A 318 -4.79 -23.05 -4.75
CA ILE A 318 -3.69 -23.78 -4.12
C ILE A 318 -3.38 -25.04 -4.91
N ARG A 319 -4.41 -25.79 -5.32
CA ARG A 319 -4.24 -27.00 -6.15
C ARG A 319 -3.54 -26.69 -7.47
N MET A 320 -4.02 -25.69 -8.21
CA MET A 320 -3.44 -25.30 -9.51
C MET A 320 -1.98 -24.83 -9.39
N LEU A 321 -1.70 -24.03 -8.36
CA LEU A 321 -0.34 -23.57 -8.10
C LEU A 321 0.57 -24.73 -7.68
N SER A 322 0.07 -25.68 -6.89
CA SER A 322 0.82 -26.87 -6.48
C SER A 322 1.17 -27.79 -7.65
N VAL A 323 0.28 -27.92 -8.64
CA VAL A 323 0.60 -28.59 -9.92
C VAL A 323 1.79 -27.91 -10.59
N SER A 324 1.73 -26.57 -10.70
CA SER A 324 2.78 -25.78 -11.36
C SER A 324 4.13 -25.88 -10.64
N VAL A 325 4.12 -25.79 -9.31
CA VAL A 325 5.31 -25.97 -8.47
C VAL A 325 5.85 -27.39 -8.65
N ARG A 326 5.01 -28.42 -8.52
CA ARG A 326 5.45 -29.81 -8.68
C ARG A 326 6.13 -30.03 -10.02
N GLN A 327 5.51 -29.59 -11.12
CA GLN A 327 6.07 -29.74 -12.46
C GLN A 327 7.44 -29.09 -12.57
N ALA A 328 7.55 -27.79 -12.21
CA ALA A 328 8.80 -27.06 -12.30
C ALA A 328 9.93 -27.69 -11.45
N TRP A 329 9.58 -28.29 -10.30
CA TRP A 329 10.54 -28.96 -9.43
C TRP A 329 10.92 -30.36 -9.91
N GLU A 330 10.01 -31.10 -10.58
CA GLU A 330 10.34 -32.36 -11.24
C GLU A 330 11.27 -32.15 -12.43
N ASP A 331 11.11 -31.04 -13.15
CA ASP A 331 11.95 -30.67 -14.29
C ASP A 331 13.37 -30.21 -13.89
N LEU A 332 13.59 -29.88 -12.61
CA LEU A 332 14.92 -29.54 -12.10
C LEU A 332 15.91 -30.68 -12.35
N GLY A 333 16.95 -30.38 -13.12
CA GLY A 333 18.03 -31.31 -13.46
C GLY A 333 17.78 -32.15 -14.72
N LEU A 334 16.70 -31.89 -15.46
CA LEU A 334 16.45 -32.51 -16.77
C LEU A 334 17.10 -31.74 -17.94
N ASP A 335 17.37 -30.44 -17.78
CA ASP A 335 17.98 -29.56 -18.80
C ASP A 335 19.51 -29.78 -19.00
N GLY A 336 19.99 -31.00 -18.81
CA GLY A 336 21.41 -31.37 -18.90
C GLY A 336 21.68 -32.79 -19.39
N MET A 337 20.72 -33.43 -20.09
CA MET A 337 20.95 -34.65 -20.87
C MET A 337 20.99 -34.36 -22.36
#